data_AF-A0A941FIM4-F1
#
_entry.id   AF-A0A941FIM4-F1
#
_cell.length_a   1.000
_cell.length_b   1.000
_cell.length_c   1.000
_cell.angle_alpha   90.00
_cell.angle_beta   90.00
_cell.angle_gamma   90.00
#
_symmetry.space_group_name_H-M   'P 1'
#
loop_
_entity.id
_entity.type
_entity.pdbx_description
1 polymer ?
#
loop_
_entity_poly.entity_id
_entity_poly.type
_entity_poly.pdbx_seq_one_letter_code
_entity_poly.pdbx_strand_id
1 'polypeptide(L)'
;MKYTVTDSSKNAATVTRKITIDGTKPVISGANSKTVGYYSTFSPESGVSAKDNLDGNMTSKIKVTGTVNTKKKGTYTLKYTITDSSKNTATVTRKITVDSTKPVISGAKSKTIAYNSTFNPKSGVSAKDNLDGSLTSKIKITGTVNTKKKAPIH
;
A
#
# COMPACT_ATOMS: atom_id res chain seq x y z
N MET A 1 -47.00 -8.65 -4.93
CA MET A 1 -48.35 -8.81 -4.35
C MET A 1 -49.41 -8.20 -5.27
N LYS A 2 -50.65 -8.69 -5.21
CA LYS A 2 -51.80 -8.20 -5.97
C LYS A 2 -52.86 -7.70 -4.98
N TYR A 3 -53.35 -6.48 -5.16
CA TYR A 3 -54.45 -5.89 -4.41
C TYR A 3 -55.66 -5.81 -5.33
N THR A 4 -56.80 -6.27 -4.84
CA THR A 4 -58.07 -6.24 -5.59
C THR A 4 -59.14 -5.65 -4.68
N VAL A 5 -59.91 -4.70 -5.20
CA VAL A 5 -61.12 -4.17 -4.56
C VAL A 5 -62.30 -4.37 -5.49
N THR A 6 -63.47 -4.65 -4.93
CA THR A 6 -64.71 -4.79 -5.68
C THR A 6 -65.79 -3.95 -5.02
N ASP A 7 -66.52 -3.16 -5.80
CA ASP A 7 -67.62 -2.32 -5.30
C ASP A 7 -68.94 -3.09 -5.18
N SER A 8 -69.96 -2.45 -4.62
CA SER A 8 -71.31 -3.03 -4.47
C SER A 8 -72.00 -3.34 -5.81
N SER A 9 -71.59 -2.69 -6.89
CA SER A 9 -72.04 -2.91 -8.27
C SER A 9 -71.25 -4.02 -8.98
N LYS A 10 -70.34 -4.71 -8.28
CA LYS A 10 -69.44 -5.78 -8.77
C LYS A 10 -68.35 -5.31 -9.75
N ASN A 11 -68.07 -4.01 -9.83
CA ASN A 11 -66.90 -3.53 -10.56
C ASN A 11 -65.65 -3.81 -9.75
N ALA A 12 -64.59 -4.32 -10.37
CA ALA A 12 -63.34 -4.63 -9.70
C ALA A 12 -62.17 -3.80 -10.25
N ALA A 13 -61.32 -3.31 -9.34
CA ALA A 13 -60.03 -2.70 -9.65
C ALA A 13 -58.91 -3.56 -9.08
N THR A 14 -57.83 -3.72 -9.85
CA THR A 14 -56.66 -4.50 -9.46
C THR A 14 -55.40 -3.66 -9.64
N VAL A 15 -54.50 -3.73 -8.65
CA VAL A 15 -53.13 -3.19 -8.76
C VAL A 15 -52.12 -4.20 -8.25
N THR A 16 -50.98 -4.32 -8.93
CA THR A 16 -49.87 -5.17 -8.49
C THR A 16 -48.73 -4.33 -7.94
N ARG A 17 -48.21 -4.71 -6.77
CA ARG A 17 -46.98 -4.16 -6.17
C ARG A 17 -45.84 -5.17 -6.29
N LYS A 18 -44.75 -4.80 -6.94
CA LYS A 18 -43.51 -5.58 -6.98
C LYS A 18 -42.63 -5.21 -5.80
N ILE A 19 -42.12 -6.20 -5.08
CA ILE A 19 -41.10 -6.03 -4.03
C ILE A 19 -39.86 -6.79 -4.50
N THR A 20 -38.69 -6.17 -4.42
CA THR A 20 -37.41 -6.77 -4.72
C THR A 20 -36.54 -6.74 -3.47
N ILE A 21 -35.91 -7.87 -3.15
CA ILE A 21 -34.87 -7.93 -2.12
C ILE A 21 -33.54 -7.61 -2.78
N ASP A 22 -32.76 -6.75 -2.13
CA ASP A 22 -31.45 -6.38 -2.65
C ASP A 22 -30.45 -7.53 -2.51
N GLY A 23 -29.84 -7.90 -3.64
CA GLY A 23 -28.80 -8.92 -3.72
C GLY A 23 -27.45 -8.37 -4.17
N THR A 24 -27.31 -7.05 -4.25
CA THR A 24 -26.08 -6.40 -4.71
C THR A 24 -25.08 -6.40 -3.57
N LYS A 25 -23.84 -6.81 -3.85
CA LYS A 25 -22.77 -6.80 -2.83
C LYS A 25 -22.12 -5.42 -2.76
N PRO A 26 -21.66 -5.01 -1.56
CA PRO A 26 -20.80 -3.84 -1.44
C PRO A 26 -19.52 -3.99 -2.25
N VAL A 27 -18.94 -2.86 -2.65
CA VAL A 27 -17.64 -2.81 -3.33
C VAL A 27 -16.60 -2.24 -2.37
N ILE A 28 -15.51 -2.98 -2.15
CA ILE A 28 -14.32 -2.52 -1.41
C ILE A 28 -13.28 -2.03 -2.43
N SER A 29 -12.77 -0.82 -2.24
CA SER A 29 -11.77 -0.17 -3.10
C SER A 29 -10.50 0.17 -2.32
N GLY A 30 -9.35 0.25 -3.02
CA GLY A 30 -8.08 0.70 -2.44
C GLY A 30 -7.28 -0.34 -1.65
N ALA A 31 -7.80 -1.57 -1.49
CA ALA A 31 -7.12 -2.67 -0.81
C ALA A 31 -6.07 -3.41 -1.68
N ASN A 32 -5.34 -2.68 -2.54
CA ASN A 32 -4.33 -3.24 -3.42
C ASN A 32 -3.06 -3.67 -2.64
N SER A 33 -2.41 -4.72 -3.13
CA SER A 33 -1.13 -5.20 -2.56
C SER A 33 -0.06 -4.11 -2.61
N LYS A 34 0.80 -4.07 -1.60
CA LYS A 34 1.77 -3.00 -1.41
C LYS A 34 3.09 -3.51 -0.84
N THR A 35 4.18 -2.87 -1.24
CA THR A 35 5.49 -3.02 -0.58
C THR A 35 5.71 -1.86 0.38
N VAL A 36 6.19 -2.14 1.58
CA VAL A 36 6.52 -1.16 2.62
C VAL A 36 7.94 -1.40 3.12
N GLY A 37 8.60 -0.34 3.58
CA GLY A 37 9.96 -0.42 4.08
C GLY A 37 10.04 -1.04 5.47
N TYR A 38 11.19 -1.64 5.78
CA TYR A 38 11.50 -2.11 7.12
C TYR A 38 11.44 -0.95 8.12
N TYR A 39 10.85 -1.17 9.29
CA TYR A 39 10.54 -0.16 10.32
C TYR A 39 9.57 0.97 9.91
N SER A 40 8.96 0.91 8.72
CA SER A 40 7.99 1.95 8.35
C SER A 40 6.73 1.88 9.22
N THR A 41 6.01 3.00 9.30
CA THR A 41 4.63 3.00 9.79
C THR A 41 3.71 2.39 8.72
N PHE A 42 2.66 1.70 9.17
CA PHE A 42 1.65 1.11 8.28
C PHE A 42 0.31 1.04 9.02
N SER A 43 -0.74 1.58 8.41
CA SER A 43 -2.14 1.45 8.87
C SER A 43 -2.91 0.58 7.88
N PRO A 44 -3.57 -0.51 8.34
CA PRO A 44 -4.38 -1.37 7.49
C PRO A 44 -5.56 -0.66 6.82
N GLU A 45 -6.23 0.31 7.47
CA GLU A 45 -7.39 0.99 6.87
C GLU A 45 -7.01 2.10 5.89
N SER A 46 -5.76 2.56 5.90
CA SER A 46 -5.34 3.71 5.09
C SER A 46 -5.55 3.47 3.59
N GLY A 47 -6.36 4.35 2.99
CA GLY A 47 -6.70 4.34 1.56
C GLY A 47 -7.74 3.31 1.15
N VAL A 48 -8.35 2.58 2.10
CA VAL A 48 -9.40 1.60 1.83
C VAL A 48 -10.77 2.23 2.03
N SER A 49 -11.69 2.01 1.09
CA SER A 49 -13.07 2.50 1.17
C SER A 49 -14.07 1.43 0.76
N ALA A 50 -15.33 1.62 1.14
CA ALA A 50 -16.41 0.74 0.69
C ALA A 50 -17.70 1.51 0.39
N LYS A 51 -18.40 1.09 -0.67
CA LYS A 51 -19.71 1.65 -1.06
C LYS A 51 -20.66 0.55 -1.52
N ASP A 52 -21.94 0.75 -1.26
CA ASP A 52 -23.04 -0.07 -1.72
C ASP A 52 -24.13 0.78 -2.42
N ASN A 53 -24.99 0.16 -3.22
CA ASN A 53 -26.06 0.83 -3.97
C ASN A 53 -27.20 1.34 -3.06
N LEU A 54 -27.55 0.64 -1.97
CA LEU A 54 -28.60 1.06 -1.04
C LEU A 54 -28.06 1.61 0.27
N ASP A 55 -26.95 1.06 0.78
CA ASP A 55 -26.33 1.50 2.04
C ASP A 55 -25.41 2.73 1.88
N GLY A 56 -25.04 3.10 0.65
CA GLY A 56 -24.16 4.23 0.38
C GLY A 56 -22.72 4.00 0.87
N ASN A 57 -22.08 5.01 1.48
CA ASN A 57 -20.71 4.87 1.97
C ASN A 57 -20.68 4.06 3.27
N MET A 58 -19.94 2.95 3.25
CA MET A 58 -19.84 2.03 4.37
C MET A 58 -18.40 1.85 4.88
N THR A 59 -17.49 2.75 4.54
CA THR A 59 -16.05 2.62 4.83
C THR A 59 -15.75 2.34 6.31
N SER A 60 -16.49 2.96 7.24
CA SER A 60 -16.33 2.75 8.69
C SER A 60 -16.78 1.36 9.18
N LYS A 61 -17.51 0.59 8.36
CA LYS A 61 -18.01 -0.75 8.70
C LYS A 61 -17.08 -1.87 8.20
N ILE A 62 -15.97 -1.54 7.53
CA ILE A 62 -15.02 -2.53 7.04
C ILE A 62 -14.36 -3.23 8.23
N LYS A 63 -14.42 -4.56 8.24
CA LYS A 63 -13.70 -5.40 9.20
C LYS A 63 -12.38 -5.85 8.59
N VAL A 64 -11.27 -5.57 9.28
CA VAL A 64 -9.93 -5.99 8.86
C VAL A 64 -9.43 -7.11 9.76
N THR A 65 -8.90 -8.17 9.16
CA THR A 65 -8.26 -9.30 9.86
C THR A 65 -6.87 -9.57 9.30
N GLY A 66 -6.01 -10.18 10.13
CA GLY A 66 -4.57 -10.32 9.87
C GLY A 66 -3.76 -9.17 10.47
N THR A 67 -2.44 -9.33 10.49
CA THR A 67 -1.50 -8.34 11.07
C THR A 67 -0.26 -8.20 10.21
N VAL A 68 0.33 -7.01 10.20
CA VAL A 68 1.60 -6.74 9.51
C VAL A 68 2.65 -6.36 10.55
N ASN A 69 3.81 -7.03 10.53
CA ASN A 69 4.95 -6.64 11.34
C ASN A 69 6.03 -6.03 10.45
N THR A 70 6.13 -4.70 10.41
CA THR A 70 7.13 -3.98 9.59
C THR A 70 8.56 -4.13 10.12
N LYS A 71 8.76 -4.77 11.28
CA LYS A 71 10.06 -5.11 11.86
C LYS A 71 10.50 -6.53 11.51
N LYS A 72 9.82 -7.21 10.59
CA LYS A 72 10.21 -8.53 10.10
C LYS A 72 9.97 -8.60 8.60
N LYS A 73 11.02 -8.96 7.84
CA LYS A 73 10.91 -9.18 6.39
C LYS A 73 9.92 -10.31 6.14
N GLY A 74 9.05 -10.13 5.16
CA GLY A 74 8.10 -11.15 4.73
C GLY A 74 6.89 -10.56 4.03
N THR A 75 6.02 -11.45 3.54
CA THR A 75 4.72 -11.07 2.99
C THR A 75 3.63 -11.40 4.00
N TYR A 76 2.84 -10.40 4.36
CA TYR A 76 1.73 -10.47 5.29
C TYR A 76 0.42 -10.37 4.52
N THR A 77 -0.61 -11.08 4.97
CA THR A 77 -1.92 -11.08 4.33
C THR A 77 -2.94 -10.43 5.24
N LEU A 78 -3.65 -9.44 4.72
CA LEU A 78 -4.80 -8.80 5.36
C LEU A 78 -6.07 -9.16 4.59
N LYS A 79 -7.16 -9.39 5.31
CA LYS A 79 -8.48 -9.66 4.74
C LYS A 79 -9.46 -8.60 5.21
N TYR A 80 -10.08 -7.92 4.25
CA TYR A 80 -11.10 -6.90 4.42
C TYR A 80 -12.45 -7.52 4.12
N THR A 81 -13.39 -7.44 5.05
CA THR A 81 -14.74 -7.99 4.91
C THR A 81 -15.75 -6.93 5.27
N ILE A 82 -16.84 -6.86 4.51
CA ILE A 82 -17.96 -5.96 4.81
C ILE A 82 -19.28 -6.64 4.45
N THR A 83 -20.30 -6.38 5.26
CA THR A 83 -21.66 -6.90 5.08
C THR A 83 -22.64 -5.73 5.15
N ASP A 84 -23.54 -5.64 4.17
CA ASP A 84 -24.57 -4.60 4.10
C ASP A 84 -25.80 -4.88 4.98
N SER A 85 -26.79 -3.97 4.94
CA SER A 85 -28.04 -4.13 5.68
C SER A 85 -28.87 -5.33 5.18
N SER A 86 -28.79 -5.64 3.89
CA SER A 86 -29.44 -6.74 3.18
C SER A 86 -28.72 -8.10 3.33
N LYS A 87 -27.63 -8.16 4.11
CA LYS A 87 -26.78 -9.34 4.36
C LYS A 87 -25.90 -9.78 3.18
N ASN A 88 -25.76 -8.98 2.13
CA ASN A 88 -24.76 -9.25 1.10
C ASN A 88 -23.37 -8.93 1.65
N THR A 89 -22.40 -9.80 1.35
CA THR A 89 -21.03 -9.73 1.88
C THR A 89 -20.00 -9.66 0.76
N ALA A 90 -19.03 -8.77 0.92
CA ALA A 90 -17.85 -8.66 0.07
C ALA A 90 -16.56 -8.91 0.85
N THR A 91 -15.55 -9.43 0.17
CA THR A 91 -14.24 -9.73 0.76
C THR A 91 -13.13 -9.40 -0.23
N VAL A 92 -12.09 -8.71 0.24
CA VAL A 92 -10.86 -8.45 -0.53
C VAL A 92 -9.64 -8.80 0.31
N THR A 93 -8.62 -9.36 -0.34
CA THR A 93 -7.35 -9.70 0.29
C THR A 93 -6.25 -8.74 -0.18
N ARG A 94 -5.45 -8.23 0.76
CA ARG A 94 -4.31 -7.36 0.50
C ARG A 94 -3.03 -8.03 0.97
N LYS A 95 -2.03 -8.15 0.09
CA LYS A 95 -0.69 -8.62 0.47
C LYS A 95 0.22 -7.43 0.74
N ILE A 96 0.88 -7.44 1.89
CA ILE A 96 1.87 -6.44 2.28
C ILE A 96 3.24 -7.08 2.34
N THR A 97 4.14 -6.68 1.47
CA THR A 97 5.53 -7.14 1.49
C THR A 97 6.39 -6.15 2.23
N VAL A 98 7.07 -6.60 3.30
CA VAL A 98 8.04 -5.80 4.04
C VAL A 98 9.41 -6.00 3.38
N ASP A 99 9.92 -4.96 2.75
CA ASP A 99 11.23 -4.95 2.13
C ASP A 99 12.31 -4.49 3.12
N SER A 100 13.43 -5.22 3.14
CA SER A 100 14.59 -4.93 3.99
C SER A 100 15.89 -4.93 3.18
N THR A 101 15.79 -4.64 1.88
CA THR A 101 16.93 -4.60 0.99
C THR A 101 17.82 -3.42 1.39
N LYS A 102 19.13 -3.61 1.36
CA LYS A 102 20.09 -2.55 1.75
C LYS A 102 20.36 -1.65 0.54
N PRO A 103 20.63 -0.35 0.77
CA PRO A 103 21.13 0.53 -0.27
C PRO A 103 22.43 0.03 -0.89
N VAL A 104 22.62 0.34 -2.18
CA VAL A 104 23.83 0.04 -2.94
C VAL A 104 24.58 1.34 -3.23
N ILE A 105 25.85 1.40 -2.84
CA ILE A 105 26.79 2.46 -3.24
C ILE A 105 27.50 2.03 -4.53
N SER A 106 27.67 2.96 -5.47
CA SER A 106 28.34 2.77 -6.75
C SER A 106 29.40 3.86 -6.97
N GLY A 107 30.42 3.55 -7.78
CA GLY A 107 31.46 4.51 -8.16
C GLY A 107 32.58 4.75 -7.13
N ALA A 108 32.48 4.14 -5.94
CA ALA A 108 33.50 4.19 -4.88
C ALA A 108 34.64 3.17 -5.10
N LYS A 109 35.14 3.03 -6.34
CA LYS A 109 36.29 2.16 -6.63
C LYS A 109 37.60 2.80 -6.19
N SER A 110 38.58 2.00 -5.77
CA SER A 110 39.93 2.46 -5.48
C SER A 110 40.55 3.19 -6.67
N LYS A 111 41.29 4.26 -6.41
CA LYS A 111 41.96 5.08 -7.41
C LYS A 111 43.36 5.46 -6.93
N THR A 112 44.32 5.42 -7.83
CA THR A 112 45.63 6.06 -7.64
C THR A 112 45.55 7.47 -8.18
N ILE A 113 46.04 8.44 -7.42
CA ILE A 113 46.09 9.86 -7.81
C ILE A 113 47.54 10.36 -7.76
N ALA A 114 47.85 11.40 -8.53
CA ALA A 114 49.18 11.99 -8.53
C ALA A 114 49.49 12.66 -7.18
N TYR A 115 50.78 12.69 -6.82
CA TYR A 115 51.24 13.43 -5.65
C TYR A 115 50.81 14.90 -5.73
N ASN A 116 50.30 15.46 -4.63
CA ASN A 116 49.81 16.83 -4.51
C ASN A 116 48.62 17.18 -5.44
N SER A 117 47.91 16.20 -6.02
CA SER A 117 46.70 16.47 -6.79
C SER A 117 45.51 16.81 -5.87
N THR A 118 44.47 17.42 -6.45
CA THR A 118 43.18 17.55 -5.78
C THR A 118 42.41 16.23 -5.82
N PHE A 119 41.55 16.00 -4.82
CA PHE A 119 40.67 14.83 -4.77
C PHE A 119 39.33 15.23 -4.15
N ASN A 120 38.23 14.97 -4.88
CA ASN A 120 36.88 15.15 -4.37
C ASN A 120 36.28 13.76 -4.06
N PRO A 121 36.09 13.41 -2.77
CA PRO A 121 35.62 12.09 -2.37
C PRO A 121 34.16 11.79 -2.76
N LYS A 122 33.37 12.81 -3.15
CA LYS A 122 32.01 12.64 -3.67
C LYS A 122 31.96 12.41 -5.18
N SER A 123 33.04 12.72 -5.89
CA SER A 123 33.03 12.75 -7.35
C SER A 123 32.84 11.34 -7.93
N GLY A 124 31.76 11.17 -8.69
CA GLY A 124 31.39 9.91 -9.32
C GLY A 124 30.82 8.85 -8.36
N VAL A 125 30.60 9.18 -7.09
CA VAL A 125 29.98 8.27 -6.11
C VAL A 125 28.47 8.50 -6.08
N SER A 126 27.70 7.43 -6.17
CA SER A 126 26.24 7.46 -6.05
C SER A 126 25.74 6.39 -5.10
N ALA A 127 24.54 6.56 -4.58
CA ALA A 127 23.85 5.56 -3.76
C ALA A 127 22.40 5.46 -4.20
N LYS A 128 21.87 4.23 -4.27
CA LYS A 128 20.47 3.96 -4.58
C LYS A 128 19.91 2.85 -3.72
N ASP A 129 18.61 2.91 -3.47
CA ASP A 129 17.81 1.88 -2.83
C ASP A 129 16.59 1.56 -3.70
N ASN A 130 16.06 0.34 -3.63
CA ASN A 130 14.93 -0.10 -4.44
C ASN A 130 13.60 0.55 -4.03
N LEU A 131 13.44 0.98 -2.78
CA LEU A 131 12.23 1.64 -2.29
C LEU A 131 12.42 3.17 -2.17
N ASP A 132 13.59 3.62 -1.70
CA ASP A 132 13.84 5.06 -1.48
C ASP A 132 14.42 5.79 -2.71
N GLY A 133 14.80 5.07 -3.77
CA GLY A 133 15.40 5.66 -4.96
C GLY A 133 16.81 6.19 -4.70
N SER A 134 17.13 7.40 -5.19
CA SER A 134 18.48 7.96 -5.05
C SER A 134 18.75 8.44 -3.63
N LEU A 135 19.82 7.93 -3.03
CA LEU A 135 20.32 8.29 -1.71
C LEU A 135 21.67 9.02 -1.77
N THR A 136 22.08 9.44 -2.98
CA THR A 136 23.40 10.05 -3.21
C THR A 136 23.66 11.28 -2.33
N SER A 137 22.64 12.12 -2.11
CA SER A 137 22.74 13.29 -1.23
C SER A 137 22.88 12.94 0.26
N LYS A 138 22.52 11.71 0.65
CA LYS A 138 22.60 11.20 2.03
C LYS A 138 23.94 10.52 2.33
N ILE A 139 24.84 10.40 1.35
CA ILE A 139 26.16 9.81 1.55
C ILE A 139 26.95 10.67 2.54
N LYS A 140 27.34 10.05 3.66
CA LYS A 140 28.27 10.62 4.65
C LYS A 140 29.66 10.06 4.38
N ILE A 141 30.65 10.94 4.33
CA ILE A 141 32.06 10.57 4.15
C ILE A 141 32.78 10.82 5.47
N THR A 142 33.49 9.82 5.94
CA THR A 142 34.39 9.90 7.10
C THR A 142 35.81 9.56 6.66
N GLY A 143 36.80 10.11 7.37
CA GLY A 143 38.22 10.03 6.98
C GLY A 143 38.65 11.16 6.03
N THR A 144 39.95 11.32 5.88
CA THR A 144 40.57 12.33 5.01
C THR A 144 41.65 11.70 4.14
N VAL A 145 41.94 12.33 3.01
CA VAL A 145 43.05 11.94 2.13
C VAL A 145 44.12 13.03 2.22
N ASN A 146 45.36 12.64 2.57
CA ASN A 146 46.52 13.52 2.46
C ASN A 146 47.27 13.23 1.16
N THR A 147 47.05 14.05 0.14
CA THR A 147 47.67 13.87 -1.19
C THR A 147 49.16 14.25 -1.23
N LYS A 148 49.69 14.80 -0.12
CA LYS A 148 51.12 15.14 0.07
C LYS A 148 51.89 14.07 0.83
N LYS A 149 51.28 12.91 1.11
CA LYS A 149 51.93 11.76 1.74
C LYS A 149 51.89 10.57 0.79
N LYS A 150 53.05 10.09 0.34
CA LYS A 150 53.14 8.87 -0.47
C LYS A 150 52.71 7.66 0.37
N ALA A 151 51.99 6.72 -0.24
CA ALA A 151 51.68 5.44 0.40
C ALA A 151 52.97 4.62 0.61
N PRO A 152 53.05 3.80 1.67
CA PRO A 152 54.18 2.89 1.86
C PRO A 152 54.24 1.88 0.70
N ILE A 153 55.43 1.74 0.12
CA ILE A 153 55.72 0.78 -0.95
C ILE A 153 55.73 -0.60 -0.29
N HIS A 154 54.85 -1.52 -0.71
CA HIS A 154 54.85 -2.93 -0.28
C HIS A 154 55.62 -3.76 -1.31
#